data_AF-A0A520NFF2-F1
#
_entry.id   AF-A0A520NFF2-F1
#
_cell.length_a   1.000
_cell.length_b   1.000
_cell.length_c   1.000
_cell.angle_alpha   90.00
_cell.angle_beta   90.00
_cell.angle_gamma   90.00
#
_symmetry.space_group_name_H-M   'P 1'
#
loop_
_entity.id
_entity.type
_entity.pdbx_description
1 polymer ?
#
loop_
_entity_poly.entity_id
_entity_poly.type
_entity_poly.pdbx_seq_one_letter_code
_entity_poly.pdbx_strand_id
1 'polypeptide(L)'
;MPATNDQATVESTATDRRAEASPMMVQYLDIKDEHPECLLFYRMGDFYELFFEDAEKAAGALDIVLTKRGTHGGDPIPMAGVPHHAAESYLSRLIRAGFKVAIAEQTEDPAEAKKRGSKSVVRREIVRVVTPGTLTEDAVLTAGSHNFLAGVATVSGGLALAWLDMSTGEFHAQPFESMRALAQRVEVLGPAEIIFAESALDDAVFMAAIRATGAAQSPLPRVRFDSANAHDRLCKAYGVANLDAFGDFSRSEVAAAGAVVDYVVLTQKGSMPRLRPLQQRQSDHYLDIDPASRRN
;
A
#
# COMPACT_ATOMS: atom_id res chain seq x y z
N MET A 1 41.00 -16.27 6.40
CA MET A 1 39.78 -15.81 7.08
C MET A 1 38.64 -16.01 6.09
N PRO A 2 37.94 -17.15 6.09
CA PRO A 2 36.84 -17.36 5.16
C PRO A 2 35.58 -16.69 5.71
N ALA A 3 34.98 -15.84 4.88
CA ALA A 3 33.59 -15.42 4.99
C ALA A 3 32.73 -16.48 4.28
N THR A 4 31.66 -16.95 4.92
CA THR A 4 30.38 -17.50 4.37
C THR A 4 29.80 -18.51 5.37
N ASN A 5 28.68 -18.19 6.05
CA ASN A 5 27.64 -19.19 6.39
C ASN A 5 26.34 -18.63 7.04
N ASP A 6 25.84 -17.44 6.69
CA ASP A 6 24.60 -16.92 7.31
C ASP A 6 23.35 -17.02 6.40
N GLN A 7 23.53 -17.14 5.09
CA GLN A 7 22.39 -17.22 4.15
C GLN A 7 21.84 -18.65 3.97
N ALA A 8 22.68 -19.69 4.10
CA ALA A 8 22.25 -21.07 3.93
C ALA A 8 21.34 -21.58 5.09
N THR A 9 21.48 -21.01 6.28
CA THR A 9 20.75 -21.43 7.49
C THR A 9 19.31 -20.91 7.52
N VAL A 10 19.04 -19.75 6.90
CA VAL A 10 17.70 -19.13 6.87
C VAL A 10 16.80 -19.82 5.83
N GLU A 11 17.35 -20.20 4.67
CA GLU A 11 16.62 -20.87 3.59
C GLU A 11 16.27 -22.33 3.94
N SER A 12 17.14 -23.00 4.71
CA SER A 12 16.93 -24.37 5.21
C SER A 12 15.80 -24.48 6.24
N THR A 13 15.51 -23.42 7.01
CA THR A 13 14.47 -23.45 8.07
C THR A 13 13.08 -23.06 7.58
N ALA A 14 12.96 -22.29 6.49
CA ALA A 14 11.67 -21.94 5.89
C ALA A 14 11.07 -23.13 5.10
N THR A 15 11.91 -23.89 4.41
CA THR A 15 11.51 -25.03 3.59
C THR A 15 11.02 -26.22 4.44
N ASP A 16 11.66 -26.47 5.59
CA ASP A 16 11.30 -27.58 6.50
C ASP A 16 9.99 -27.30 7.25
N ARG A 17 9.72 -26.04 7.61
CA ARG A 17 8.48 -25.63 8.27
C ARG A 17 7.22 -25.94 7.43
N ARG A 18 7.31 -25.85 6.10
CA ARG A 18 6.16 -26.12 5.21
C ARG A 18 5.77 -27.60 5.11
N ALA A 19 6.71 -28.53 5.32
CA ALA A 19 6.46 -29.96 5.14
C ALA A 19 5.57 -30.57 6.25
N GLU A 20 5.55 -29.97 7.43
CA GLU A 20 4.73 -30.41 8.58
C GLU A 20 3.45 -29.57 8.76
N ALA A 21 3.21 -28.60 7.88
CA ALA A 21 2.09 -27.68 8.01
C ALA A 21 0.77 -28.33 7.57
N SER A 22 -0.33 -28.00 8.28
CA SER A 22 -1.66 -28.34 7.77
C SER A 22 -1.87 -27.71 6.38
N PRO A 23 -2.68 -28.31 5.49
CA PRO A 23 -2.93 -27.74 4.16
C PRO A 23 -3.41 -26.28 4.18
N MET A 24 -4.10 -25.87 5.25
CA MET A 24 -4.53 -24.49 5.45
C MET A 24 -3.35 -23.56 5.75
N MET A 25 -2.38 -24.01 6.53
CA MET A 25 -1.17 -23.25 6.85
C MET A 25 -0.19 -23.16 5.69
N VAL A 26 -0.11 -24.19 4.85
CA VAL A 26 0.63 -24.08 3.59
C VAL A 26 0.04 -22.93 2.75
N GLN A 27 -1.28 -22.93 2.53
CA GLN A 27 -1.94 -21.85 1.79
C GLN A 27 -1.77 -20.48 2.46
N TYR A 28 -1.86 -20.39 3.79
CA TYR A 28 -1.64 -19.12 4.50
C TYR A 28 -0.22 -18.59 4.29
N LEU A 29 0.80 -19.45 4.43
CA LEU A 29 2.20 -19.06 4.26
C LEU A 29 2.48 -18.66 2.81
N ASP A 30 1.97 -19.41 1.83
CA ASP A 30 2.13 -19.08 0.41
C ASP A 30 1.53 -17.71 0.08
N ILE A 31 0.34 -17.40 0.61
CA ILE A 31 -0.30 -16.10 0.42
C ILE A 31 0.45 -14.98 1.16
N LYS A 32 0.98 -15.26 2.35
CA LYS A 32 1.76 -14.29 3.14
C LYS A 32 3.06 -13.92 2.42
N ASP A 33 3.68 -14.85 1.71
CA ASP A 33 4.92 -14.61 0.96
C ASP A 33 4.73 -13.68 -0.24
N GLU A 34 3.49 -13.47 -0.71
CA GLU A 34 3.20 -12.44 -1.73
C GLU A 34 3.38 -11.01 -1.17
N HIS A 35 3.16 -10.82 0.13
CA HIS A 35 3.21 -9.52 0.82
C HIS A 35 3.78 -9.66 2.24
N PRO A 36 5.08 -9.96 2.38
CA PRO A 36 5.70 -10.25 3.68
C PRO A 36 5.64 -9.08 4.66
N GLU A 37 5.62 -7.84 4.15
CA GLU A 37 5.57 -6.60 4.92
C GLU A 37 4.17 -6.23 5.43
N CYS A 38 3.11 -6.79 4.85
CA CYS A 38 1.72 -6.48 5.20
C CYS A 38 1.19 -7.46 6.23
N LEU A 39 0.39 -7.02 7.20
CA LEU A 39 -0.41 -7.95 8.01
C LEU A 39 -1.40 -8.69 7.10
N LEU A 40 -1.57 -9.99 7.29
CA LEU A 40 -2.51 -10.78 6.48
C LEU A 40 -3.83 -11.02 7.22
N PHE A 41 -4.90 -10.36 6.77
CA PHE A 41 -6.28 -10.69 7.15
C PHE A 41 -6.74 -11.90 6.34
N TYR A 42 -6.68 -13.09 6.95
CA TYR A 42 -7.02 -14.34 6.30
C TYR A 42 -8.47 -14.75 6.62
N ARG A 43 -9.34 -14.79 5.60
CA ARG A 43 -10.78 -15.07 5.79
C ARG A 43 -11.03 -16.50 6.27
N MET A 44 -11.59 -16.63 7.47
CA MET A 44 -11.93 -17.92 8.10
C MET A 44 -13.36 -17.88 8.64
N GLY A 45 -14.32 -18.37 7.84
CA GLY A 45 -15.73 -18.38 8.22
C GLY A 45 -16.25 -16.96 8.37
N ASP A 46 -16.61 -16.54 9.58
CA ASP A 46 -17.07 -15.17 9.92
C ASP A 46 -16.00 -14.28 10.54
N PHE A 47 -14.74 -14.70 10.49
CA PHE A 47 -13.61 -13.96 11.04
C PHE A 47 -12.55 -13.66 9.97
N TYR A 48 -11.77 -12.62 10.21
CA TYR A 48 -10.41 -12.51 9.69
C TYR A 48 -9.45 -12.93 10.77
N GLU A 49 -8.59 -13.89 10.46
CA GLU A 49 -7.59 -14.42 11.37
C GLU A 49 -6.19 -14.06 10.89
N LEU A 50 -5.32 -13.77 11.85
CA LEU A 50 -3.90 -13.53 11.64
C LEU A 50 -3.14 -14.59 12.44
N PHE A 51 -1.96 -14.99 11.96
CA PHE A 51 -1.13 -16.01 12.60
C PHE A 51 0.31 -15.54 12.79
N PHE A 52 1.02 -16.22 13.70
CA PHE A 52 2.44 -15.97 13.98
C PHE A 52 2.70 -14.51 14.39
N GLU A 53 3.73 -13.86 13.83
CA GLU A 53 4.11 -12.49 14.14
C GLU A 53 3.00 -11.48 13.80
N ASP A 54 2.20 -11.74 12.76
CA ASP A 54 1.07 -10.87 12.39
C ASP A 54 0.01 -10.86 13.50
N ALA A 55 -0.24 -12.00 14.15
CA ALA A 55 -1.14 -12.09 15.27
C ALA A 55 -0.65 -11.30 16.48
N GLU A 56 0.65 -11.36 16.79
CA GLU A 56 1.24 -10.63 17.90
C GLU A 56 1.19 -9.11 17.67
N LYS A 57 1.58 -8.66 16.46
CA LYS A 57 1.48 -7.27 16.04
C LYS A 57 0.05 -6.75 16.10
N ALA A 58 -0.89 -7.50 15.53
CA ALA A 58 -2.31 -7.10 15.51
C ALA A 58 -2.92 -7.11 16.91
N ALA A 59 -2.60 -8.10 17.75
CA ALA A 59 -3.09 -8.14 19.13
C ALA A 59 -2.63 -6.92 19.93
N GLY A 60 -1.35 -6.56 19.84
CA GLY A 60 -0.81 -5.37 20.49
C GLY A 60 -1.40 -4.06 19.95
N ALA A 61 -1.55 -3.93 18.63
CA ALA A 61 -2.08 -2.71 18.01
C ALA A 61 -3.59 -2.52 18.21
N LEU A 62 -4.35 -3.61 18.24
CA LEU A 62 -5.81 -3.60 18.32
C LEU A 62 -6.34 -3.82 19.73
N ASP A 63 -5.48 -4.14 20.69
CA ASP A 63 -5.87 -4.53 22.05
C ASP A 63 -6.93 -5.66 22.03
N ILE A 64 -6.62 -6.71 21.25
CA ILE A 64 -7.46 -7.91 21.12
C ILE A 64 -6.74 -9.12 21.71
N VAL A 65 -7.51 -10.14 22.07
CA VAL A 65 -6.95 -11.34 22.72
C VAL A 65 -6.05 -12.10 21.74
N LEU A 66 -4.78 -12.26 22.14
CA LEU A 66 -3.85 -13.20 21.51
C LEU A 66 -4.13 -14.61 22.04
N THR A 67 -4.47 -15.53 21.13
CA THR A 67 -4.77 -16.93 21.43
C THR A 67 -3.81 -17.85 20.67
N LYS A 68 -4.03 -19.16 20.73
CA LYS A 68 -3.22 -20.17 20.03
C LYS A 68 -4.12 -21.14 19.27
N ARG A 69 -3.70 -21.57 18.09
CA ARG A 69 -4.43 -22.57 17.28
C ARG A 69 -3.50 -23.66 16.77
N GLY A 70 -3.69 -24.88 17.25
CA GLY A 70 -2.92 -26.04 16.79
C GLY A 70 -1.41 -25.88 17.02
N THR A 71 -0.62 -26.67 16.30
CA THR A 71 0.83 -26.63 16.35
C THR A 71 1.43 -26.66 14.93
N HIS A 72 2.62 -26.09 14.79
CA HIS A 72 3.40 -26.07 13.55
C HIS A 72 4.87 -26.27 13.91
N GLY A 73 5.51 -27.35 13.42
CA GLY A 73 6.86 -27.71 13.85
C GLY A 73 6.96 -28.06 15.34
N GLY A 74 5.87 -28.52 15.96
CA GLY A 74 5.77 -28.79 17.40
C GLY A 74 5.38 -27.58 18.27
N ASP A 75 5.49 -26.36 17.75
CA ASP A 75 5.19 -25.15 18.51
C ASP A 75 3.74 -24.66 18.33
N PRO A 76 3.07 -24.16 19.38
CA PRO A 76 1.73 -23.57 19.26
C PRO A 76 1.73 -22.33 18.37
N ILE A 77 0.78 -22.25 17.43
CA ILE A 77 0.69 -21.11 16.50
C ILE A 77 -0.04 -19.94 17.18
N PRO A 78 0.60 -18.76 17.37
CA PRO A 78 -0.09 -17.56 17.82
C PRO A 78 -1.20 -17.16 16.84
N MET A 79 -2.36 -16.76 17.36
CA MET A 79 -3.52 -16.41 16.56
C MET A 79 -4.30 -15.25 17.19
N ALA A 80 -4.63 -14.25 16.38
CA ALA A 80 -5.58 -13.20 16.72
C ALA A 80 -6.65 -13.14 15.62
N GLY A 81 -7.85 -12.69 15.98
CA GLY A 81 -8.95 -12.63 15.01
C GLY A 81 -9.90 -11.49 15.27
N VAL A 82 -10.48 -10.97 14.19
CA VAL A 82 -11.51 -9.92 14.24
C VAL A 82 -12.76 -10.38 13.49
N PRO A 83 -13.97 -10.04 13.96
CA PRO A 83 -15.19 -10.38 13.23
C PRO A 83 -15.25 -9.66 11.88
N HIS A 84 -15.64 -10.37 10.83
CA HIS A 84 -15.69 -9.85 9.46
C HIS A 84 -16.58 -8.62 9.31
N HIS A 85 -17.78 -8.67 9.89
CA HIS A 85 -18.73 -7.55 9.85
C HIS A 85 -18.22 -6.29 10.57
N ALA A 86 -17.17 -6.41 11.40
CA ALA A 86 -16.52 -5.30 12.09
C ALA A 86 -15.12 -4.99 11.53
N ALA A 87 -14.67 -5.70 10.50
CA ALA A 87 -13.29 -5.66 10.01
C ALA A 87 -12.83 -4.26 9.61
N GLU A 88 -13.71 -3.45 9.03
CA GLU A 88 -13.41 -2.07 8.61
C GLU A 88 -12.88 -1.21 9.77
N SER A 89 -13.50 -1.31 10.94
CA SER A 89 -13.08 -0.57 12.14
C SER A 89 -11.69 -0.99 12.64
N TYR A 90 -11.37 -2.29 12.55
CA TYR A 90 -10.06 -2.81 12.93
C TYR A 90 -9.00 -2.48 11.89
N LEU A 91 -9.32 -2.56 10.61
CA LEU A 91 -8.47 -2.12 9.50
C LEU A 91 -8.05 -0.67 9.73
N SER A 92 -9.00 0.23 9.96
CA SER A 92 -8.74 1.64 10.27
C SER A 92 -7.69 1.83 11.38
N ARG A 93 -7.84 1.10 12.48
CA ARG A 93 -6.93 1.18 13.63
C ARG A 93 -5.53 0.65 13.29
N LEU A 94 -5.44 -0.44 12.53
CA LEU A 94 -4.16 -0.97 12.04
C LEU A 94 -3.45 0.03 11.12
N ILE A 95 -4.19 0.63 10.19
CA ILE A 95 -3.62 1.64 9.28
C ILE A 95 -3.12 2.85 10.05
N ARG A 96 -3.88 3.36 11.02
CA ARG A 96 -3.44 4.47 11.90
C ARG A 96 -2.25 4.10 12.78
N ALA A 97 -2.10 2.83 13.14
CA ALA A 97 -0.93 2.31 13.84
C ALA A 97 0.28 2.09 12.91
N GLY A 98 0.17 2.42 11.61
CA GLY A 98 1.26 2.36 10.65
C GLY A 98 1.41 1.02 9.92
N PHE A 99 0.45 0.11 10.06
CA PHE A 99 0.48 -1.16 9.35
C PHE A 99 -0.15 -1.03 7.95
N LYS A 100 0.30 -1.88 7.03
CA LYS A 100 -0.42 -2.21 5.79
C LYS A 100 -1.11 -3.56 6.00
N VAL A 101 -2.28 -3.76 5.40
CA VAL A 101 -3.07 -4.99 5.60
C VAL A 101 -3.49 -5.59 4.26
N ALA A 102 -3.03 -6.81 3.96
CA ALA A 102 -3.52 -7.60 2.85
C ALA A 102 -4.78 -8.37 3.27
N ILE A 103 -5.83 -8.32 2.46
CA ILE A 103 -7.10 -9.00 2.71
C ILE A 103 -7.19 -10.20 1.77
N ALA A 104 -7.14 -11.41 2.35
CA ALA A 104 -7.31 -12.65 1.62
C ALA A 104 -8.72 -13.20 1.82
N GLU A 105 -9.49 -13.28 0.73
CA GLU A 105 -10.89 -13.73 0.71
C GLU A 105 -11.03 -15.15 0.17
N GLN A 106 -12.16 -15.79 0.48
CA GLN A 106 -12.54 -17.08 -0.11
C GLN A 106 -13.01 -16.86 -1.55
N THR A 107 -12.26 -17.39 -2.52
CA THR A 107 -12.58 -17.27 -3.95
C THR A 107 -13.31 -18.50 -4.50
N GLU A 108 -13.54 -19.51 -3.66
CA GLU A 108 -14.24 -20.74 -3.98
C GLU A 108 -15.35 -21.00 -2.95
N ASP A 109 -16.49 -21.52 -3.42
CA ASP A 109 -17.56 -21.95 -2.52
C ASP A 109 -17.10 -23.14 -1.66
N PRO A 110 -17.28 -23.13 -0.33
CA PRO A 110 -16.99 -24.25 0.56
C PRO A 110 -17.61 -25.60 0.12
N ALA A 111 -18.76 -25.58 -0.55
CA ALA A 111 -19.39 -26.77 -1.11
C ALA A 111 -18.60 -27.36 -2.29
N GLU A 112 -18.07 -26.51 -3.17
CA GLU A 112 -17.21 -26.94 -4.29
C GLU A 112 -15.86 -27.45 -3.77
N ALA A 113 -15.29 -26.80 -2.76
CA ALA A 113 -14.06 -27.27 -2.11
C ALA A 113 -14.23 -28.68 -1.52
N LYS A 114 -15.38 -28.98 -0.89
CA LYS A 114 -15.69 -30.32 -0.37
C LYS A 114 -15.81 -31.39 -1.45
N LYS A 115 -16.22 -31.02 -2.67
CA LYS A 115 -16.28 -31.96 -3.82
C LYS A 115 -14.89 -32.38 -4.31
N ARG A 116 -13.86 -31.54 -4.11
CA ARG A 116 -12.46 -31.84 -4.47
C ARG A 116 -11.78 -32.84 -3.51
N GLY A 117 -12.41 -33.15 -2.37
CA GLY A 117 -11.92 -34.11 -1.39
C GLY A 117 -12.18 -33.67 0.05
N SER A 118 -12.03 -34.60 1.00
CA SER A 118 -12.19 -34.28 2.44
C SER A 118 -11.03 -33.47 3.02
N LYS A 119 -9.91 -33.35 2.29
CA LYS A 119 -8.71 -32.59 2.70
C LYS A 119 -8.49 -31.31 1.89
N SER A 120 -9.33 -31.00 0.90
CA SER A 120 -9.18 -29.78 0.10
C SER A 120 -9.59 -28.55 0.90
N VAL A 121 -8.68 -27.58 0.91
CA VAL A 121 -8.92 -26.27 1.53
C VAL A 121 -9.55 -25.36 0.49
N VAL A 122 -10.55 -24.59 0.92
CA VAL A 122 -11.17 -23.52 0.12
C VAL A 122 -10.10 -22.59 -0.42
N ARG A 123 -10.09 -22.36 -1.74
CA ARG A 123 -9.13 -21.44 -2.35
C ARG A 123 -9.30 -20.02 -1.80
N ARG A 124 -8.17 -19.38 -1.53
CA ARG A 124 -8.11 -17.98 -1.09
C ARG A 124 -7.07 -17.22 -1.86
N GLU A 125 -7.34 -15.95 -2.05
CA GLU A 125 -6.47 -15.03 -2.76
C GLU A 125 -6.58 -13.63 -2.15
N ILE A 126 -5.50 -12.86 -2.24
CA ILE A 126 -5.51 -11.46 -1.83
C ILE A 126 -6.35 -10.66 -2.82
N VAL A 127 -7.48 -10.15 -2.35
CA VAL A 127 -8.38 -9.33 -3.16
C VAL A 127 -8.08 -7.84 -3.06
N ARG A 128 -7.38 -7.42 -1.99
CA ARG A 128 -7.04 -6.03 -1.75
C ARG A 128 -5.88 -5.90 -0.75
N VAL A 129 -5.05 -4.88 -0.93
CA VAL A 129 -4.06 -4.43 0.07
C VAL A 129 -4.47 -3.03 0.51
N VAL A 130 -4.73 -2.87 1.79
CA VAL A 130 -5.12 -1.60 2.41
C VAL A 130 -3.85 -0.92 2.94
N THR A 131 -3.64 0.31 2.51
CA THR A 131 -2.53 1.16 2.92
C THR A 131 -3.05 2.53 3.35
N PRO A 132 -2.26 3.35 4.07
CA PRO A 132 -2.70 4.67 4.51
C PRO A 132 -3.25 5.56 3.38
N GLY A 133 -2.63 5.57 2.20
CA GLY A 133 -3.09 6.37 1.06
C GLY A 133 -4.20 5.74 0.23
N THR A 134 -4.58 4.49 0.50
CA THR A 134 -5.55 3.74 -0.34
C THR A 134 -6.86 3.39 0.35
N LEU A 135 -7.12 4.03 1.49
CA LEU A 135 -8.38 3.94 2.21
C LEU A 135 -9.52 4.58 1.40
N THR A 136 -10.63 3.86 1.28
CA THR A 136 -11.83 4.31 0.56
C THR A 136 -13.07 4.39 1.46
N GLU A 137 -12.99 3.86 2.68
CA GLU A 137 -14.11 3.69 3.59
C GLU A 137 -14.41 4.97 4.40
N ASP A 138 -15.64 5.46 4.30
CA ASP A 138 -16.13 6.66 4.99
C ASP A 138 -15.98 6.60 6.52
N ALA A 139 -16.04 5.41 7.11
CA ALA A 139 -15.89 5.20 8.56
C ALA A 139 -14.48 5.59 9.08
N VAL A 140 -13.53 5.81 8.18
CA VAL A 140 -12.11 5.99 8.49
C VAL A 140 -11.61 7.39 8.18
N LEU A 141 -12.25 8.08 7.22
CA LEU A 141 -11.87 9.42 6.81
C LEU A 141 -12.35 10.43 7.86
N THR A 142 -11.44 11.29 8.32
CA THR A 142 -11.85 12.43 9.15
C THR A 142 -12.69 13.36 8.29
N ALA A 143 -13.93 13.62 8.70
CA ALA A 143 -14.85 14.45 7.94
C ALA A 143 -14.21 15.81 7.60
N GLY A 144 -14.11 16.13 6.30
CA GLY A 144 -13.52 17.36 5.80
C GLY A 144 -12.01 17.34 5.56
N SER A 145 -11.32 16.21 5.78
CA SER A 145 -9.90 16.04 5.40
C SER A 145 -9.75 15.09 4.22
N HIS A 146 -8.86 15.42 3.29
CA HIS A 146 -8.47 14.54 2.21
C HIS A 146 -7.55 13.42 2.70
N ASN A 147 -7.66 12.23 2.09
CA ASN A 147 -6.72 11.13 2.29
C ASN A 147 -5.90 10.91 1.02
N PHE A 148 -4.92 11.79 0.80
CA PHE A 148 -4.13 11.75 -0.42
C PHE A 148 -3.08 10.64 -0.40
N LEU A 149 -3.06 9.86 -1.46
CA LEU A 149 -1.89 9.10 -1.92
C LEU A 149 -1.07 10.02 -2.83
N ALA A 150 0.18 10.29 -2.48
CA ALA A 150 1.08 11.09 -3.28
C ALA A 150 2.21 10.26 -3.87
N GLY A 151 2.67 10.60 -5.08
CA GLY A 151 3.82 10.01 -5.74
C GLY A 151 4.84 11.08 -6.12
N VAL A 152 6.11 10.82 -5.83
CA VAL A 152 7.23 11.71 -6.21
C VAL A 152 8.07 11.03 -7.29
N ALA A 153 8.36 11.76 -8.37
CA ALA A 153 9.20 11.26 -9.45
C ALA A 153 10.25 12.29 -9.87
N THR A 154 11.44 11.78 -10.19
CA THR A 154 12.54 12.54 -10.79
C THR A 154 12.89 11.93 -12.14
N VAL A 155 12.77 12.69 -13.22
CA VAL A 155 13.03 12.23 -14.58
C VAL A 155 13.85 13.27 -15.34
N SER A 156 15.06 12.89 -15.78
CA SER A 156 15.95 13.76 -16.57
C SER A 156 16.19 15.15 -15.94
N GLY A 157 16.29 15.21 -14.60
CA GLY A 157 16.46 16.45 -13.84
C GLY A 157 15.17 17.18 -13.49
N GLY A 158 14.03 16.83 -14.09
CA GLY A 158 12.71 17.31 -13.68
C GLY A 158 12.22 16.61 -12.42
N LEU A 159 11.60 17.35 -11.51
CA LEU A 159 11.00 16.84 -10.26
C LEU A 159 9.49 17.12 -10.29
N ALA A 160 8.68 16.15 -9.89
CA ALA A 160 7.24 16.33 -9.82
C ALA A 160 6.59 15.58 -8.65
N LEU A 161 5.44 16.10 -8.24
CA LEU A 161 4.49 15.45 -7.33
C LEU A 161 3.20 15.19 -8.08
N ALA A 162 2.64 14.00 -7.91
CA ALA A 162 1.25 13.71 -8.26
C ALA A 162 0.51 13.25 -7.00
N TRP A 163 -0.77 13.59 -6.84
CA TRP A 163 -1.53 13.16 -5.68
C TRP A 163 -2.99 12.89 -6.02
N LEU A 164 -3.51 11.80 -5.48
CA LEU A 164 -4.84 11.27 -5.72
C LEU A 164 -5.58 11.11 -4.41
N ASP A 165 -6.82 11.59 -4.35
CA ASP A 165 -7.80 11.19 -3.35
C ASP A 165 -8.68 10.10 -3.95
N MET A 166 -8.56 8.88 -3.41
CA MET A 166 -9.30 7.72 -3.94
C MET A 166 -10.81 7.80 -3.70
N SER A 167 -11.25 8.54 -2.68
CA SER A 167 -12.66 8.67 -2.33
C SER A 167 -13.41 9.61 -3.28
N THR A 168 -12.74 10.69 -3.73
CA THR A 168 -13.34 11.71 -4.60
C THR A 168 -12.93 11.58 -6.07
N GLY A 169 -11.87 10.83 -6.34
CA GLY A 169 -11.22 10.72 -7.65
C GLY A 169 -10.42 11.97 -8.03
N GLU A 170 -10.23 12.93 -7.13
CA GLU A 170 -9.43 14.14 -7.39
C GLU A 170 -7.97 13.78 -7.60
N PHE A 171 -7.45 14.14 -8.78
CA PHE A 171 -6.10 13.76 -9.19
C PHE A 171 -5.37 14.95 -9.80
N HIS A 172 -4.20 15.25 -9.25
CA HIS A 172 -3.37 16.37 -9.67
C HIS A 172 -1.93 15.93 -9.95
N ALA A 173 -1.26 16.70 -10.79
CA ALA A 173 0.19 16.65 -10.97
C ALA A 173 0.77 18.08 -10.96
N GLN A 174 2.00 18.23 -10.47
CA GLN A 174 2.70 19.50 -10.41
C GLN A 174 4.22 19.30 -10.57
N PRO A 175 4.90 20.12 -11.39
CA PRO A 175 6.35 20.15 -11.45
C PRO A 175 6.93 21.07 -10.37
N PHE A 176 8.15 20.78 -9.93
CA PHE A 176 8.87 21.58 -8.92
C PHE A 176 10.30 21.85 -9.36
N GLU A 177 10.77 23.05 -9.06
CA GLU A 177 12.15 23.48 -9.33
C GLU A 177 13.14 22.92 -8.29
N SER A 178 12.67 22.55 -7.09
CA SER A 178 13.53 22.05 -6.02
C SER A 178 12.79 21.14 -5.05
N MET A 179 13.55 20.27 -4.37
CA MET A 179 13.04 19.40 -3.31
C MET A 179 12.41 20.19 -2.15
N ARG A 180 12.94 21.39 -1.86
CA ARG A 180 12.39 22.27 -0.82
C ARG A 180 10.96 22.72 -1.16
N ALA A 181 10.73 23.16 -2.40
CA ALA A 181 9.40 23.58 -2.85
C ALA A 181 8.40 22.41 -2.85
N LEU A 182 8.86 21.22 -3.27
CA LEU A 182 8.06 20.00 -3.19
C LEU A 182 7.70 19.68 -1.74
N ALA A 183 8.67 19.70 -0.82
CA ALA A 183 8.44 19.41 0.59
C ALA A 183 7.42 20.36 1.23
N GLN A 184 7.48 21.66 0.92
CA GLN A 184 6.48 22.65 1.35
C GLN A 184 5.09 22.31 0.82
N ARG A 185 4.97 21.88 -0.44
CA ARG A 185 3.68 21.44 -0.97
C ARG A 185 3.17 20.20 -0.25
N VAL A 186 4.03 19.22 0.01
CA VAL A 186 3.66 18.00 0.72
C VAL A 186 3.19 18.31 2.14
N GLU A 187 3.85 19.24 2.83
CA GLU A 187 3.40 19.72 4.15
C GLU A 187 2.00 20.33 4.12
N VAL A 188 1.70 21.13 3.09
CA VAL A 188 0.36 21.72 2.91
C VAL A 188 -0.70 20.68 2.54
N LEU A 189 -0.34 19.69 1.71
CA LEU A 189 -1.25 18.63 1.27
C LEU A 189 -1.54 17.61 2.38
N GLY A 190 -0.55 17.35 3.25
CA GLY A 190 -0.64 16.34 4.30
C GLY A 190 -1.05 14.95 3.78
N PRO A 191 -0.37 14.37 2.78
CA PRO A 191 -0.75 13.06 2.27
C PRO A 191 -0.58 11.98 3.32
N ALA A 192 -1.49 11.00 3.32
CA ALA A 192 -1.40 9.85 4.23
C ALA A 192 -0.26 8.90 3.85
N GLU A 193 0.08 8.84 2.55
CA GLU A 193 1.14 7.98 2.03
C GLU A 193 1.85 8.63 0.84
N ILE A 194 3.17 8.45 0.80
CA ILE A 194 4.04 8.90 -0.29
C ILE A 194 4.75 7.70 -0.90
N ILE A 195 4.53 7.48 -2.19
CA ILE A 195 5.29 6.54 -3.01
C ILE A 195 6.43 7.26 -3.72
N PHE A 196 7.57 6.59 -3.83
CA PHE A 196 8.75 7.10 -4.53
C PHE A 196 9.65 5.94 -4.98
N ALA A 197 10.61 6.20 -5.87
CA ALA A 197 11.53 5.16 -6.33
C ALA A 197 12.49 4.72 -5.21
N GLU A 198 12.69 3.43 -5.02
CA GLU A 198 13.63 2.85 -4.02
C GLU A 198 15.04 3.46 -4.10
N SER A 199 15.49 3.85 -5.29
CA SER A 199 16.79 4.52 -5.48
C SER A 199 16.92 5.86 -4.74
N ALA A 200 15.80 6.47 -4.32
CA ALA A 200 15.81 7.70 -3.52
C ALA A 200 16.10 7.44 -2.02
N LEU A 201 16.12 6.18 -1.57
CA LEU A 201 16.49 5.83 -0.19
C LEU A 201 17.92 6.25 0.15
N ASP A 202 18.81 6.27 -0.85
CA ASP A 202 20.22 6.68 -0.70
C ASP A 202 20.40 8.22 -0.72
N ASP A 203 19.35 8.98 -1.06
CA ASP A 203 19.36 10.44 -1.04
C ASP A 203 18.95 10.95 0.35
N ALA A 204 19.94 11.31 1.16
CA ALA A 204 19.72 11.80 2.52
C ALA A 204 18.85 13.07 2.58
N VAL A 205 18.96 13.96 1.60
CA VAL A 205 18.19 15.22 1.55
C VAL A 205 16.74 14.92 1.24
N PHE A 206 16.49 14.09 0.23
CA PHE A 206 15.16 13.60 -0.11
C PHE A 206 14.51 12.93 1.11
N MET A 207 15.20 11.96 1.72
CA MET A 207 14.64 11.17 2.81
C MET A 207 14.41 12.00 4.08
N ALA A 208 15.25 13.01 4.35
CA ALA A 208 15.00 13.96 5.44
C ALA A 208 13.71 14.77 5.19
N ALA A 209 13.52 15.26 3.95
CA ALA A 209 12.32 15.99 3.57
C ALA A 209 11.06 15.13 3.69
N ILE A 210 11.07 13.91 3.15
CA ILE A 210 9.92 12.99 3.21
C ILE A 210 9.62 12.55 4.65
N ARG A 211 10.62 12.23 5.46
CA ARG A 211 10.41 11.88 6.89
C ARG A 211 9.75 12.99 7.70
N ALA A 212 10.10 14.25 7.42
CA ALA A 212 9.54 15.40 8.15
C ALA A 212 8.02 15.57 7.93
N THR A 213 7.46 14.98 6.87
CA THR A 213 6.03 15.07 6.54
C THR A 213 5.15 14.22 7.45
N GLY A 214 5.71 13.19 8.09
CA GLY A 214 4.95 12.21 8.86
C GLY A 214 4.10 11.23 8.04
N ALA A 215 4.07 11.38 6.71
CA ALA A 215 3.35 10.47 5.82
C ALA A 215 3.99 9.06 5.82
N ALA A 216 3.17 8.03 5.62
CA ALA A 216 3.67 6.69 5.41
C ALA A 216 4.52 6.64 4.13
N GLN A 217 5.61 5.87 4.16
CA GLN A 217 6.58 5.81 3.08
C GLN A 217 6.51 4.46 2.38
N SER A 218 6.38 4.51 1.06
CA SER A 218 6.22 3.32 0.23
C SER A 218 7.20 3.37 -0.94
N PRO A 219 8.47 3.01 -0.71
CA PRO A 219 9.44 2.91 -1.79
C PRO A 219 9.01 1.79 -2.76
N LEU A 220 9.13 2.04 -4.06
CA LEU A 220 8.76 1.11 -5.12
C LEU A 220 9.88 0.95 -6.14
N PRO A 221 9.91 -0.16 -6.91
CA PRO A 221 10.89 -0.36 -7.96
C PRO A 221 10.89 0.78 -8.99
N ARG A 222 12.08 1.27 -9.37
CA ARG A 222 12.26 2.42 -10.27
C ARG A 222 11.48 2.31 -11.59
N VAL A 223 11.30 1.10 -12.12
CA VAL A 223 10.56 0.84 -13.36
C VAL A 223 9.11 1.35 -13.32
N ARG A 224 8.49 1.43 -12.13
CA ARG A 224 7.13 1.97 -11.96
C ARG A 224 7.07 3.48 -12.18
N PHE A 225 8.21 4.18 -12.14
CA PHE A 225 8.33 5.62 -12.42
C PHE A 225 8.89 5.91 -13.82
N ASP A 226 8.94 4.92 -14.71
CA ASP A 226 9.30 5.18 -16.12
C ASP A 226 8.22 6.00 -16.82
N SER A 227 8.62 7.14 -17.41
CA SER A 227 7.68 8.12 -17.99
C SER A 227 6.93 7.58 -19.21
N ALA A 228 7.53 6.72 -20.03
CA ALA A 228 6.89 6.19 -21.23
C ALA A 228 5.82 5.16 -20.83
N ASN A 229 6.16 4.21 -19.97
CA ASN A 229 5.19 3.25 -19.43
C ASN A 229 4.11 3.93 -18.59
N ALA A 230 4.43 5.05 -17.93
CA ALA A 230 3.47 5.84 -17.16
C ALA A 230 2.43 6.53 -18.06
N HIS A 231 2.84 7.05 -19.22
CA HIS A 231 1.93 7.61 -20.22
C HIS A 231 0.88 6.59 -20.66
N ASP A 232 1.31 5.37 -21.01
CA ASP A 232 0.41 4.30 -21.45
C ASP A 232 -0.55 3.87 -20.34
N ARG A 233 -0.06 3.79 -19.09
CA ARG A 233 -0.90 3.51 -17.91
C ARG A 233 -1.98 4.56 -17.71
N LEU A 234 -1.64 5.84 -17.81
CA LEU A 234 -2.59 6.94 -17.68
C LEU A 234 -3.61 6.94 -18.82
N CYS A 235 -3.18 6.78 -20.06
CA CYS A 235 -4.06 6.68 -21.22
C CYS A 235 -5.05 5.52 -21.08
N LYS A 236 -4.58 4.34 -20.64
CA LYS A 236 -5.43 3.19 -20.36
C LYS A 236 -6.42 3.47 -19.21
N ALA A 237 -5.98 4.12 -18.14
CA ALA A 237 -6.84 4.44 -17.00
C ALA A 237 -7.97 5.42 -17.35
N TYR A 238 -7.71 6.37 -18.24
CA TYR A 238 -8.70 7.35 -18.71
C TYR A 238 -9.47 6.90 -19.96
N GLY A 239 -9.04 5.86 -20.66
CA GLY A 239 -9.64 5.42 -21.92
C GLY A 239 -9.43 6.41 -23.07
N VAL A 240 -8.26 7.07 -23.12
CA VAL A 240 -7.89 8.07 -24.13
C VAL A 240 -6.64 7.66 -24.90
N ALA A 241 -6.40 8.27 -26.06
CA ALA A 241 -5.21 8.01 -26.86
C ALA A 241 -3.97 8.83 -26.43
N ASN A 242 -4.20 10.01 -25.84
CA ASN A 242 -3.16 10.92 -25.36
C ASN A 242 -3.69 11.74 -24.17
N LEU A 243 -2.77 12.44 -23.50
CA LEU A 243 -3.08 13.28 -22.33
C LEU A 243 -3.24 14.77 -22.67
N ASP A 244 -3.09 15.15 -23.95
CA ASP A 244 -3.06 16.54 -24.41
C ASP A 244 -4.31 17.33 -24.02
N ALA A 245 -5.46 16.66 -23.92
CA ALA A 245 -6.72 17.26 -23.50
C ALA A 245 -6.78 17.62 -21.99
N PHE A 246 -5.88 17.05 -21.18
CA PHE A 246 -5.81 17.26 -19.73
C PHE A 246 -4.77 18.30 -19.32
N GLY A 247 -3.72 18.50 -20.12
CA GLY A 247 -2.65 19.46 -19.84
C GLY A 247 -1.35 19.15 -20.58
N ASP A 248 -0.37 20.04 -20.45
CA ASP A 248 0.96 19.90 -21.03
C ASP A 248 1.94 19.38 -19.96
N PHE A 249 1.82 18.09 -19.64
CA PHE A 249 2.56 17.47 -18.55
C PHE A 249 4.02 17.20 -18.93
N SER A 250 4.94 17.59 -18.06
CA SER A 250 6.33 17.18 -18.13
C SER A 250 6.50 15.67 -17.93
N ARG A 251 7.65 15.12 -18.36
CA ARG A 251 7.96 13.70 -18.18
C ARG A 251 7.97 13.25 -16.71
N SER A 252 8.37 14.12 -15.79
CA SER A 252 8.35 13.85 -14.35
C SER A 252 6.91 13.81 -13.80
N GLU A 253 6.03 14.69 -14.27
CA GLU A 253 4.61 14.67 -13.87
C GLU A 253 3.91 13.41 -14.34
N VAL A 254 4.12 13.04 -15.61
CA VAL A 254 3.60 11.78 -16.18
C VAL A 254 4.11 10.59 -15.38
N ALA A 255 5.41 10.54 -15.07
CA ALA A 255 5.99 9.47 -14.26
C ALA A 255 5.39 9.37 -12.85
N ALA A 256 5.24 10.49 -12.15
CA ALA A 256 4.63 10.53 -10.82
C ALA A 256 3.17 10.07 -10.85
N ALA A 257 2.37 10.61 -11.78
CA ALA A 257 0.96 10.27 -11.91
C ALA A 257 0.76 8.80 -12.32
N GLY A 258 1.55 8.30 -13.29
CA GLY A 258 1.46 6.90 -13.68
C GLY A 258 1.89 5.93 -12.59
N ALA A 259 2.84 6.31 -11.72
CA ALA A 259 3.19 5.53 -10.54
C ALA A 259 2.05 5.49 -9.51
N VAL A 260 1.35 6.61 -9.28
CA VAL A 260 0.17 6.65 -8.41
C VAL A 260 -0.92 5.72 -8.94
N VAL A 261 -1.24 5.79 -10.24
CA VAL A 261 -2.24 4.90 -10.85
C VAL A 261 -1.85 3.43 -10.74
N ASP A 262 -0.59 3.11 -11.01
CA ASP A 262 -0.07 1.74 -10.92
C ASP A 262 -0.11 1.19 -9.48
N TYR A 263 0.17 2.03 -8.48
CA TYR A 263 0.06 1.65 -7.08
C TYR A 263 -1.39 1.41 -6.67
N VAL A 264 -2.34 2.21 -7.17
CA VAL A 264 -3.77 1.95 -6.95
C VAL A 264 -4.19 0.63 -7.61
N VAL A 265 -3.77 0.36 -8.83
CA VAL A 265 -4.06 -0.91 -9.51
C VAL A 265 -3.51 -2.11 -8.73
N LEU A 266 -2.29 -1.98 -8.19
CA LEU A 266 -1.65 -3.02 -7.38
C LEU A 266 -2.42 -3.28 -6.06
N THR A 267 -2.77 -2.21 -5.34
CA THR A 267 -3.42 -2.30 -4.03
C THR A 267 -4.90 -2.68 -4.13
N GLN A 268 -5.61 -2.23 -5.16
CA GLN A 268 -7.02 -2.53 -5.38
C GLN A 268 -7.25 -3.76 -6.28
N LYS A 269 -6.19 -4.49 -6.64
CA LYS A 269 -6.21 -5.65 -7.55
C LYS A 269 -7.05 -5.40 -8.82
N GLY A 270 -6.88 -4.21 -9.41
CA GLY A 270 -7.57 -3.80 -10.63
C GLY A 270 -8.92 -3.10 -10.45
N SER A 271 -9.45 -3.01 -9.22
CA SER A 271 -10.66 -2.24 -8.89
C SER A 271 -10.37 -0.74 -8.81
N MET A 272 -10.09 -0.12 -9.96
CA MET A 272 -9.73 1.29 -10.05
C MET A 272 -10.94 2.20 -9.72
N PRO A 273 -10.81 3.21 -8.83
CA PRO A 273 -11.85 4.21 -8.67
C PRO A 273 -12.03 5.03 -9.94
N ARG A 274 -13.19 5.68 -10.08
CA ARG A 274 -13.38 6.65 -11.17
C ARG A 274 -12.50 7.86 -10.93
N LEU A 275 -11.50 8.04 -11.78
CA LEU A 275 -10.65 9.22 -11.76
C LEU A 275 -11.38 10.41 -12.38
N ARG A 276 -11.31 11.57 -11.73
CA ARG A 276 -11.59 12.85 -12.38
C ARG A 276 -10.43 13.17 -13.33
N PRO A 277 -10.64 14.04 -14.33
CA PRO A 277 -9.56 14.45 -15.24
C PRO A 277 -8.31 14.89 -14.48
N LEU A 278 -7.13 14.40 -14.90
CA LEU A 278 -5.86 14.79 -14.30
C LEU A 278 -5.67 16.30 -14.45
N GLN A 279 -5.50 17.01 -13.34
CA GLN A 279 -5.31 18.45 -13.36
C GLN A 279 -3.86 18.83 -13.17
N GLN A 280 -3.29 19.54 -14.14
CA GLN A 280 -1.98 20.14 -13.97
C GLN A 280 -2.08 21.37 -13.07
N ARG A 281 -1.34 21.38 -11.97
CA ARG A 281 -1.16 22.55 -11.12
C ARG A 281 0.11 23.26 -11.58
N GLN A 282 -0.05 24.48 -12.09
CA GLN A 282 1.09 25.34 -12.41
C GLN A 282 1.68 25.93 -11.12
N SER A 283 2.98 26.26 -11.17
CA SER A 283 3.72 26.82 -10.04
C SER A 283 3.37 28.29 -9.75
N ASP A 284 2.56 28.95 -10.58
CA ASP A 284 2.38 30.40 -10.52
C ASP A 284 1.15 30.87 -9.72
N HIS A 285 1.44 31.77 -8.77
CA HIS A 285 0.56 32.74 -8.09
C HIS A 285 -0.38 32.23 -6.98
N TYR A 286 0.16 31.56 -5.96
CA TYR A 286 -0.43 31.70 -4.63
C TYR A 286 0.53 32.53 -3.75
N LEU A 287 -0.01 33.57 -3.13
CA LEU A 287 0.67 34.30 -2.06
C LEU A 287 1.05 33.27 -0.99
N ASP A 288 2.34 33.03 -0.78
CA ASP A 288 2.83 32.19 0.32
C ASP A 288 2.45 32.87 1.63
N ILE A 289 1.31 32.46 2.19
CA ILE A 289 0.98 32.78 3.57
C ILE A 289 1.87 31.89 4.43
N ASP A 290 2.89 32.51 5.03
CA ASP A 290 3.80 31.91 6.00
C ASP A 290 3.02 31.02 7.00
N PRO A 291 3.49 29.81 7.33
CA PRO A 291 2.94 28.97 8.40
C PRO A 291 2.64 29.73 9.70
N ALA A 292 3.42 30.77 10.04
CA ALA A 292 3.17 31.64 11.19
C ALA A 292 1.86 32.44 11.08
N SER A 293 1.42 32.77 9.87
CA SER A 293 0.18 33.49 9.60
C SER A 293 -1.06 32.60 9.53
N ARG A 294 -0.92 31.26 9.47
CA ARG A 294 -2.05 30.31 9.49
C ARG A 294 -2.47 29.86 10.89
N ARG A 295 -1.64 30.10 11.92
CA ARG A 295 -1.89 29.67 13.31
C ARG A 295 -2.54 30.74 14.21
N ASN A 296 -2.76 31.95 13.69
CA ASN A 296 -3.44 33.06 14.38
C ASN A 296 -4.82 33.32 13.75
#